data_AF-A0A924NFL7-F1
#
_entry.id   AF-A0A924NFL7-F1
#
_cell.length_a   1.000
_cell.length_b   1.000
_cell.length_c   1.000
_cell.angle_alpha   90.00
_cell.angle_beta   90.00
_cell.angle_gamma   90.00
#
_symmetry.space_group_name_H-M   'P 1'
#
loop_
_entity.id
_entity.type
_entity.pdbx_description
1 polymer ?
#
loop_
_entity_poly.entity_id
_entity_poly.type
_entity_poly.pdbx_seq_one_letter_code
_entity_poly.pdbx_strand_id
1 'polypeptide(L)'
;LRSVLFRTADHNIEPVTLVEASEVIITDLLEAFANTPRLATAVLWAASRDEAMVVEHLVGIGRRNALERMAHYLLEFGARLKLVGLSTKEGYDCPLSQDMLADALGLSAVHVNRVLRQLRESGLLTFQKGHVTFDDFDGLVALADFDKDYLDHDGPLLR
;
A
#
# COMPACT_ATOMS: atom_id res chain seq x y z
N LEU A 1 -16.24 1.66 -2.81
CA LEU A 1 -17.35 1.91 -1.86
C LEU A 1 -17.82 3.37 -1.82
N ARG A 2 -16.93 4.37 -1.80
CA ARG A 2 -17.37 5.78 -1.85
C ARG A 2 -18.26 6.09 -3.06
N SER A 3 -17.96 5.54 -4.24
CA SER A 3 -18.81 5.65 -5.43
C SER A 3 -20.22 5.06 -5.29
N VAL A 4 -20.46 4.16 -4.31
CA VAL A 4 -21.80 3.63 -3.99
C VAL A 4 -22.63 4.67 -3.22
N LEU A 5 -21.95 5.57 -2.49
CA LEU A 5 -22.55 6.59 -1.62
C LEU A 5 -22.57 8.00 -2.26
N PHE A 6 -21.74 8.24 -3.29
CA PHE A 6 -21.63 9.51 -4.00
C PHE A 6 -22.10 9.39 -5.46
N ARG A 7 -22.72 10.45 -6.00
CA ARG A 7 -23.26 10.48 -7.38
C ARG A 7 -22.19 10.49 -8.47
N THR A 8 -20.95 10.82 -8.14
CA THR A 8 -19.80 10.91 -9.06
C THR A 8 -18.54 10.46 -8.34
N ALA A 9 -17.68 9.70 -9.04
CA ALA A 9 -16.36 9.36 -8.54
C ALA A 9 -15.49 10.63 -8.44
N ASP A 10 -14.78 10.79 -7.33
CA ASP A 10 -13.83 11.88 -7.05
C ASP A 10 -12.38 11.48 -7.37
N HIS A 11 -12.16 10.28 -7.89
CA HIS A 11 -10.87 9.70 -8.24
C HIS A 11 -10.98 8.79 -9.47
N ASN A 12 -9.85 8.62 -10.15
CA ASN A 12 -9.69 7.67 -11.25
C ASN A 12 -8.83 6.49 -10.79
N ILE A 13 -9.02 5.33 -11.44
CA ILE A 13 -8.21 4.14 -11.24
C ILE A 13 -7.48 3.88 -12.55
N GLU A 14 -6.15 3.77 -12.47
CA GLU A 14 -5.29 3.42 -13.60
C GLU A 14 -4.48 2.16 -13.27
N PRO A 15 -4.52 1.12 -14.13
CA PRO A 15 -3.74 -0.08 -13.90
C PRO A 15 -2.26 0.15 -14.26
N VAL A 16 -1.37 -0.12 -13.31
CA VAL A 16 0.10 -0.06 -13.53
C VAL A 16 0.62 -1.28 -14.29
N THR A 17 -0.08 -2.40 -14.16
CA THR A 17 0.23 -3.68 -14.80
C THR A 17 -1.03 -4.23 -15.45
N LEU A 18 -0.94 -5.35 -16.16
CA LEU A 18 -2.12 -6.00 -16.71
C LEU A 18 -3.04 -6.45 -15.58
N VAL A 19 -4.32 -6.04 -15.64
CA VAL A 19 -5.34 -6.42 -14.66
C VAL A 19 -6.55 -7.03 -15.36
N GLU A 20 -7.23 -7.93 -14.66
CA GLU A 20 -8.59 -8.34 -14.97
C GLU A 20 -9.52 -7.63 -13.99
N ALA A 21 -10.55 -6.96 -14.50
CA ALA A 21 -11.51 -6.23 -13.69
C ALA A 21 -12.92 -6.63 -14.09
N SER A 22 -13.82 -6.69 -13.11
CA SER A 22 -15.25 -6.92 -13.33
C SER A 22 -16.04 -5.80 -12.68
N GLU A 23 -17.00 -5.25 -13.42
CA GLU A 23 -17.94 -4.28 -12.89
C GLU A 23 -19.01 -5.00 -12.08
N VAL A 24 -19.33 -4.46 -10.90
CA VAL A 24 -20.41 -4.95 -10.05
C VAL A 24 -21.40 -3.81 -9.83
N ILE A 25 -22.66 -4.04 -10.22
CA ILE A 25 -23.73 -3.05 -10.05
C ILE A 25 -24.10 -2.97 -8.57
N ILE A 26 -24.40 -1.77 -8.09
CA ILE A 26 -24.72 -1.49 -6.68
C ILE A 26 -25.88 -2.36 -6.17
N THR A 27 -26.93 -2.53 -6.97
CA THR A 27 -28.09 -3.35 -6.59
C THR A 27 -27.69 -4.80 -6.32
N ASP A 28 -26.87 -5.37 -7.18
CA ASP A 28 -26.42 -6.76 -7.10
C ASP A 28 -25.48 -6.96 -5.91
N LEU A 29 -24.63 -5.95 -5.63
CA LEU A 29 -23.77 -5.94 -4.45
C LEU A 29 -24.59 -5.91 -3.14
N LEU A 30 -25.62 -5.07 -3.07
CA LEU A 30 -26.49 -4.98 -1.89
C LEU A 30 -27.30 -6.26 -1.69
N GLU A 31 -27.80 -6.86 -2.77
CA GLU A 31 -28.46 -8.16 -2.71
C GLU A 31 -27.49 -9.27 -2.24
N ALA A 32 -26.26 -9.29 -2.76
CA ALA A 32 -25.23 -10.22 -2.33
C ALA A 32 -24.89 -10.06 -0.84
N PHE A 33 -24.87 -8.83 -0.32
CA PHE A 33 -24.68 -8.57 1.12
C PHE A 33 -25.84 -9.07 1.97
N ALA A 34 -27.09 -8.87 1.52
CA ALA A 34 -28.26 -9.37 2.23
C ALA A 34 -28.28 -10.91 2.29
N ASN A 35 -27.90 -11.56 1.20
CA ASN A 35 -27.90 -13.02 1.08
C ASN A 35 -26.66 -13.67 1.71
N THR A 36 -25.53 -12.94 1.76
CA THR A 36 -24.26 -13.43 2.31
C THR A 36 -23.66 -12.40 3.29
N PRO A 37 -24.15 -12.33 4.54
CA PRO A 37 -23.67 -11.34 5.52
C PRO A 37 -22.16 -11.39 5.76
N ARG A 38 -21.54 -12.56 5.68
CA ARG A 38 -20.08 -12.72 5.80
C ARG A 38 -19.31 -11.96 4.71
N LEU A 39 -19.87 -11.87 3.50
CA LEU A 39 -19.29 -11.07 2.42
C LEU A 39 -19.36 -9.58 2.76
N ALA A 40 -20.48 -9.11 3.31
CA ALA A 40 -20.63 -7.73 3.75
C ALA A 40 -19.60 -7.38 4.84
N THR A 41 -19.40 -8.26 5.82
CA THR A 41 -18.37 -8.11 6.86
C THR A 41 -16.96 -8.05 6.27
N ALA A 42 -16.64 -8.92 5.29
CA ALA A 42 -15.34 -8.92 4.64
C ALA A 42 -15.08 -7.63 3.84
N VAL A 43 -16.10 -7.12 3.14
CA VAL A 43 -15.99 -5.86 2.39
C VAL A 43 -15.86 -4.66 3.33
N LEU A 44 -16.63 -4.64 4.43
CA LEU A 44 -16.50 -3.60 5.45
C LEU A 44 -15.09 -3.59 6.07
N TRP A 45 -14.57 -4.77 6.40
CA TRP A 45 -13.22 -4.91 6.93
C TRP A 45 -12.14 -4.42 5.95
N ALA A 46 -12.24 -4.77 4.67
CA ALA A 46 -11.33 -4.25 3.64
C ALA A 46 -11.39 -2.70 3.55
N ALA A 47 -12.60 -2.13 3.63
CA ALA A 47 -12.79 -0.68 3.63
C ALA A 47 -12.19 0.02 4.85
N SER A 48 -12.33 -0.57 6.04
CA SER A 48 -11.73 -0.05 7.27
C SER A 48 -10.21 -0.11 7.23
N ARG A 49 -9.62 -1.15 6.62
CA ARG A 49 -8.17 -1.24 6.38
C ARG A 49 -7.69 -0.15 5.43
N ASP A 50 -8.41 0.09 4.33
CA ASP A 50 -8.08 1.18 3.40
C ASP A 50 -8.10 2.55 4.11
N GLU A 51 -9.05 2.78 5.02
CA GLU A 51 -9.11 4.02 5.82
C GLU A 51 -7.92 4.13 6.78
N ALA A 52 -7.57 3.05 7.50
CA ALA A 52 -6.40 3.03 8.38
C ALA A 52 -5.10 3.33 7.62
N MET A 53 -4.95 2.78 6.41
CA MET A 53 -3.82 3.06 5.53
C MET A 53 -3.76 4.54 5.10
N VAL A 54 -4.91 5.16 4.81
CA VAL A 54 -4.96 6.61 4.47
C VAL A 54 -4.54 7.47 5.67
N VAL A 55 -4.97 7.10 6.89
CA VAL A 55 -4.54 7.79 8.12
C VAL A 55 -3.04 7.65 8.33
N GLU A 56 -2.49 6.44 8.18
CA GLU A 56 -1.04 6.20 8.30
C GLU A 56 -0.24 6.97 7.25
N HIS A 57 -0.76 7.03 6.02
CA HIS A 57 -0.16 7.81 4.96
C HIS A 57 -0.11 9.31 5.27
N LEU A 58 -1.19 9.86 5.87
CA LEU A 58 -1.25 11.25 6.31
C LEU A 58 -0.23 11.53 7.44
N VAL A 59 -0.07 10.59 8.39
CA VAL A 59 0.98 10.65 9.41
C VAL A 59 2.36 10.65 8.75
N GLY A 60 2.58 9.78 7.76
CA GLY A 60 3.80 9.76 6.95
C GLY A 60 4.10 11.10 6.29
N ILE A 61 3.09 11.79 5.75
CA ILE A 61 3.24 13.12 5.16
C ILE A 61 3.59 14.18 6.22
N GLY A 62 2.94 14.15 7.37
CA GLY A 62 3.04 15.20 8.39
C GLY A 62 4.18 15.04 9.40
N ARG A 63 4.68 13.82 9.63
CA ARG A 63 5.62 13.52 10.73
C ARG A 63 6.92 12.87 10.29
N ARG A 64 6.91 12.08 9.21
CA ARG A 64 8.10 11.39 8.70
C ARG A 64 8.88 12.25 7.72
N ASN A 65 10.20 12.22 7.84
CA ASN A 65 11.09 12.77 6.83
C ASN A 65 11.04 11.91 5.54
N ALA A 66 11.63 12.39 4.44
CA ALA A 66 11.54 11.71 3.15
C ALA A 66 12.15 10.30 3.14
N LEU A 67 13.20 10.07 3.94
CA LEU A 67 13.88 8.77 4.06
C LEU A 67 12.99 7.76 4.80
N GLU A 68 12.48 8.15 5.97
CA GLU A 68 11.54 7.36 6.78
C GLU A 68 10.27 7.04 6.00
N ARG A 69 9.72 8.02 5.28
CA ARG A 69 8.49 7.86 4.50
C ARG A 69 8.66 6.88 3.34
N MET A 70 9.79 6.95 2.62
CA MET A 70 10.11 6.00 1.56
C MET A 70 10.30 4.58 2.12
N ALA A 71 11.07 4.45 3.20
CA ALA A 71 11.30 3.16 3.86
C ALA A 71 9.97 2.52 4.31
N HIS A 72 9.13 3.30 4.99
CA HIS A 72 7.81 2.89 5.43
C HIS A 72 6.93 2.43 4.25
N TYR A 73 6.87 3.22 3.17
CA TYR A 73 6.05 2.89 2.00
C TYR A 73 6.49 1.57 1.34
N LEU A 74 7.80 1.33 1.19
CA LEU A 74 8.31 0.10 0.59
C LEU A 74 8.11 -1.12 1.51
N LEU A 75 8.21 -0.94 2.83
CA LEU A 75 7.86 -1.98 3.81
C LEU A 75 6.37 -2.32 3.76
N GLU A 76 5.49 -1.31 3.75
CA GLU A 76 4.04 -1.49 3.62
C GLU A 76 3.68 -2.23 2.33
N PHE A 77 4.27 -1.81 1.20
CA PHE A 77 4.00 -2.41 -0.10
C PHE A 77 4.42 -3.89 -0.13
N GLY A 78 5.60 -4.23 0.41
CA GLY A 78 6.04 -5.61 0.60
C GLY A 78 5.12 -6.40 1.52
N ALA A 79 4.70 -5.83 2.65
CA ALA A 79 3.78 -6.47 3.58
C ALA A 79 2.43 -6.83 2.93
N ARG A 80 1.91 -5.96 2.06
CA ARG A 80 0.68 -6.20 1.29
C ARG A 80 0.88 -7.29 0.23
N LEU A 81 1.98 -7.27 -0.51
CA LEU A 81 2.31 -8.31 -1.50
C LEU A 81 2.54 -9.69 -0.86
N LYS A 82 3.04 -9.72 0.38
CA LYS A 82 3.23 -10.96 1.12
C LYS A 82 1.92 -11.73 1.35
N LEU A 83 0.79 -11.04 1.49
CA LEU A 83 -0.53 -11.68 1.65
C LEU A 83 -0.92 -12.56 0.47
N VAL A 84 -0.41 -12.23 -0.72
CA VAL A 84 -0.68 -12.97 -1.97
C VAL A 84 0.55 -13.76 -2.43
N GLY A 85 1.57 -13.92 -1.58
CA GLY A 85 2.76 -14.71 -1.87
C GLY A 85 3.76 -14.07 -2.84
N LEU A 86 3.68 -12.75 -3.06
CA LEU A 86 4.52 -12.02 -4.03
C LEU A 86 5.66 -11.24 -3.37
N SER A 87 5.89 -11.40 -2.07
CA SER A 87 6.99 -10.75 -1.35
C SER A 87 7.56 -11.66 -0.27
N THR A 88 8.87 -11.55 -0.07
CA THR A 88 9.62 -12.22 0.99
C THR A 88 10.35 -11.20 1.87
N LYS A 89 11.14 -11.69 2.84
CA LYS A 89 12.04 -10.82 3.61
C LYS A 89 13.24 -10.34 2.79
N GLU A 90 13.54 -10.96 1.65
CA GLU A 90 14.64 -10.53 0.77
C GLU A 90 14.21 -9.38 -0.17
N GLY A 91 12.94 -9.28 -0.51
CA GLY A 91 12.47 -8.28 -1.47
C GLY A 91 11.17 -8.62 -2.19
N TYR A 92 10.91 -7.87 -3.26
CA TYR A 92 9.78 -8.08 -4.18
C TYR A 92 9.97 -7.31 -5.49
N ASP A 93 9.25 -7.75 -6.54
CA ASP A 93 9.16 -7.02 -7.79
C ASP A 93 8.19 -5.83 -7.65
N CYS A 94 8.64 -4.65 -8.06
CA CYS A 94 7.92 -3.39 -7.94
C CYS A 94 7.78 -2.71 -9.31
N PRO A 95 6.56 -2.62 -9.88
CA PRO A 95 6.34 -2.00 -11.18
C PRO A 95 6.31 -0.46 -11.13
N LEU A 96 6.38 0.14 -9.93
CA LEU A 96 6.25 1.59 -9.75
C LEU A 96 7.50 2.32 -10.25
N SER A 97 7.28 3.35 -11.06
CA SER A 97 8.36 4.26 -11.48
C SER A 97 8.73 5.25 -10.36
N GLN A 98 9.85 5.96 -10.53
CA GLN A 98 10.24 7.02 -9.58
C GLN A 98 9.22 8.17 -9.56
N ASP A 99 8.56 8.46 -10.68
CA ASP A 99 7.52 9.49 -10.77
C ASP A 99 6.27 9.07 -9.99
N MET A 100 5.85 7.79 -10.12
CA MET A 100 4.72 7.26 -9.35
C MET A 100 5.02 7.25 -7.85
N LEU A 101 6.25 6.90 -7.45
CA LEU A 101 6.69 7.03 -6.05
C LEU A 101 6.70 8.49 -5.60
N ALA A 102 7.10 9.43 -6.46
CA ALA A 102 7.12 10.84 -6.15
C ALA A 102 5.71 11.36 -5.86
N ASP A 103 4.76 11.04 -6.73
CA ASP A 103 3.34 11.37 -6.56
C ASP A 103 2.76 10.74 -5.28
N ALA A 104 3.02 9.44 -5.07
CA ALA A 104 2.54 8.72 -3.89
C ALA A 104 3.10 9.31 -2.59
N LEU A 105 4.34 9.79 -2.55
CA LEU A 105 4.99 10.24 -1.33
C LEU A 105 4.94 11.76 -1.12
N GLY A 106 4.39 12.51 -2.07
CA GLY A 106 4.42 13.97 -2.08
C GLY A 106 5.85 14.52 -2.18
N LEU A 107 6.70 13.86 -2.97
CA LEU A 107 8.10 14.22 -3.22
C LEU A 107 8.27 14.61 -4.69
N SER A 108 9.40 15.23 -5.05
CA SER A 108 9.79 15.34 -6.46
C SER A 108 10.55 14.09 -6.90
N ALA A 109 10.54 13.76 -8.19
CA ALA A 109 11.30 12.63 -8.75
C ALA A 109 12.81 12.69 -8.42
N VAL A 110 13.40 13.90 -8.45
CA VAL A 110 14.81 14.12 -8.06
C VAL A 110 15.01 13.82 -6.57
N HIS A 111 14.05 14.16 -5.72
CA HIS A 111 14.10 13.86 -4.29
C HIS A 111 13.97 12.34 -4.05
N VAL A 112 13.04 11.67 -4.74
CA VAL A 112 12.92 10.20 -4.72
C VAL A 112 14.25 9.54 -5.08
N ASN A 113 14.88 9.97 -6.17
CA ASN A 113 16.17 9.42 -6.60
C ASN A 113 17.26 9.57 -5.53
N ARG A 114 17.34 10.75 -4.90
CA ARG A 114 18.28 11.02 -3.80
C ARG A 114 18.01 10.13 -2.59
N VAL A 115 16.75 9.95 -2.22
CA VAL A 115 16.35 9.11 -1.08
C VAL A 115 16.68 7.64 -1.33
N LEU A 116 16.33 7.11 -2.51
CA LEU A 116 16.67 5.72 -2.89
C LEU A 116 18.19 5.50 -2.92
N ARG A 117 18.95 6.49 -3.41
CA ARG A 117 20.41 6.45 -3.36
C ARG A 117 20.92 6.40 -1.91
N GLN A 118 20.36 7.21 -1.02
CA GLN A 118 20.76 7.26 0.38
C GLN A 118 20.45 5.93 1.11
N LEU A 119 19.28 5.32 0.87
CA LEU A 119 18.94 4.00 1.41
C LEU A 119 19.95 2.92 0.97
N ARG A 120 20.33 2.95 -0.31
CA ARG A 120 21.33 2.02 -0.86
C ARG A 120 22.72 2.26 -0.29
N GLU A 121 23.17 3.51 -0.21
CA GLU A 121 24.48 3.86 0.36
C GLU A 121 24.56 3.54 1.87
N SER A 122 23.42 3.51 2.56
CA SER A 122 23.30 3.11 3.96
C SER A 122 23.20 1.59 4.14
N GLY A 123 23.15 0.81 3.06
CA GLY A 123 23.04 -0.66 3.10
C GLY A 123 21.69 -1.17 3.62
N LEU A 124 20.63 -0.36 3.55
CA LEU A 124 19.31 -0.72 4.08
C LEU A 124 18.38 -1.31 3.01
N LEU A 125 18.33 -0.66 1.85
CA LEU A 125 17.43 -1.04 0.77
C LEU A 125 18.01 -0.63 -0.58
N THR A 126 17.87 -1.51 -1.56
CA THR A 126 18.21 -1.25 -2.95
C THR A 126 16.96 -1.36 -3.81
N PHE A 127 16.62 -0.30 -4.55
CA PHE A 127 15.60 -0.35 -5.59
C PHE A 127 16.24 -0.14 -6.96
N GLN A 128 16.30 -1.21 -7.77
CA GLN A 128 16.92 -1.17 -9.09
C GLN A 128 16.20 -2.10 -10.06
N LYS A 129 16.04 -1.67 -11.32
CA LYS A 129 15.45 -2.46 -12.42
C LYS A 129 14.07 -3.07 -12.08
N GLY A 130 13.24 -2.33 -11.35
CA GLY A 130 11.91 -2.80 -10.98
C GLY A 130 11.91 -3.85 -9.85
N HIS A 131 13.00 -3.99 -9.10
CA HIS A 131 13.10 -4.92 -7.98
C HIS A 131 13.58 -4.20 -6.71
N VAL A 132 12.84 -4.40 -5.62
CA VAL A 132 13.19 -3.91 -4.28
C VAL A 132 13.87 -5.04 -3.52
N THR A 133 15.11 -4.82 -3.09
CA THR A 133 15.87 -5.72 -2.22
C THR A 133 15.99 -5.10 -0.84
N PHE A 134 15.66 -5.86 0.20
CA PHE A 134 15.90 -5.49 1.59
C PHE A 134 17.30 -5.97 1.99
N ASP A 135 18.27 -5.06 1.98
CA ASP A 135 19.66 -5.36 2.32
C ASP A 135 19.84 -5.54 3.85
N ASP A 136 19.09 -4.75 4.63
CA ASP A 136 18.92 -4.91 6.08
C ASP A 136 17.46 -4.64 6.46
N PHE A 137 16.66 -5.71 6.47
CA PHE A 137 15.22 -5.63 6.76
C PHE A 137 14.94 -5.06 8.15
N ASP A 138 15.65 -5.52 9.18
CA ASP A 138 15.39 -5.11 10.56
C ASP A 138 15.84 -3.66 10.79
N GLY A 139 16.98 -3.26 10.19
CA GLY A 139 17.43 -1.87 10.18
C GLY A 139 16.46 -0.94 9.45
N LEU A 140 15.87 -1.38 8.34
CA LEU A 140 14.87 -0.61 7.61
C LEU A 140 13.57 -0.44 8.41
N VAL A 141 13.11 -1.48 9.11
CA VAL A 141 11.94 -1.42 10.02
C VAL A 141 12.21 -0.42 11.14
N ALA A 142 13.40 -0.46 11.75
CA ALA A 142 13.78 0.47 12.80
C ALA A 142 13.87 1.91 12.31
N LEU A 143 14.41 2.14 11.11
CA LEU A 143 14.46 3.47 10.49
C LEU A 143 13.06 4.04 10.25
N ALA A 144 12.14 3.21 9.74
CA ALA A 144 10.80 3.64 9.36
C ALA A 144 9.84 3.79 10.55
N ASP A 145 10.22 3.28 11.73
CA ASP A 145 9.32 3.01 12.85
C ASP A 145 8.06 2.26 12.35
N PHE A 146 8.31 1.20 11.58
CA PHE A 146 7.26 0.48 10.86
C PHE A 146 6.58 -0.55 11.74
N ASP A 147 5.32 -0.31 12.04
CA ASP A 147 4.41 -1.27 12.66
C ASP A 147 3.30 -1.63 11.66
N LYS A 148 3.13 -2.92 11.40
CA LYS A 148 2.14 -3.44 10.43
C LYS A 148 0.74 -3.58 11.01
N ASP A 149 0.54 -3.30 12.30
CA ASP A 149 -0.72 -3.58 12.99
C ASP A 149 -1.93 -2.86 12.35
N TYR A 150 -1.74 -1.65 11.82
CA TYR A 150 -2.79 -0.91 11.09
C TYR A 150 -3.22 -1.61 9.78
N LEU A 151 -2.38 -2.49 9.24
CA LEU A 151 -2.71 -3.27 8.05
C LEU A 151 -3.67 -4.41 8.38
N ASP A 152 -3.87 -4.78 9.65
CA ASP A 152 -4.80 -5.79 10.15
C ASP A 152 -4.92 -6.99 9.19
N HIS A 153 -3.91 -7.86 9.17
CA HIS A 153 -3.82 -8.97 8.21
C HIS A 153 -4.53 -10.26 8.64
N ASP A 154 -5.02 -10.33 9.88
CA ASP A 154 -5.51 -11.56 10.50
C ASP A 154 -7.01 -11.83 10.25
N GLY A 155 -7.67 -10.95 9.49
CA GLY A 155 -9.09 -11.06 9.13
C GLY A 155 -10.02 -10.32 10.10
N PRO A 156 -11.29 -10.14 9.74
CA PRO A 156 -12.25 -9.49 10.64
C PRO A 156 -12.42 -10.28 11.93
N LEU A 157 -12.45 -9.57 13.06
CA LEU A 157 -12.78 -10.14 14.38
C LEU A 157 -14.18 -10.78 14.43
N LEU A 158 -15.08 -10.32 13.56
CA LEU A 158 -16.43 -10.83 13.39
C LEU A 158 -16.40 -12.07 12.47
N ARG A 159 -16.49 -13.26 13.08
CA ARG A 159 -16.59 -14.55 12.38
C ARG A 159 -18.03 -14.90 12.01
#